data_AF-A0A8H9L7J8-F1
#
_entry.id   AF-A0A8H9L7J8-F1
#
_cell.length_a   1.000
_cell.length_b   1.000
_cell.length_c   1.000
_cell.angle_alpha   90.00
_cell.angle_beta   90.00
_cell.angle_gamma   90.00
#
_symmetry.space_group_name_H-M   'P 1'
#
loop_
_entity.id
_entity.type
_entity.pdbx_description
1 polymer ?
#
loop_
_entity_poly.entity_id
_entity_poly.type
_entity_poly.pdbx_seq_one_letter_code
_entity_poly.pdbx_strand_id
1 'polypeptide(L)'
;MKLLPPHARWVVPLGTAALIATLIGIFFVPAGVQWRWLNFGTDLVSLTASFAMVVACSPSRWVTMGLAVVWVILALFTLPQWL
;
A
#
# COMPACT_ATOMS: atom_id res chain seq x y z
N MET A 1 21.13 13.41 18.75
CA MET A 1 20.24 12.70 17.80
C MET A 1 18.86 13.31 17.92
N LYS A 2 18.37 14.03 16.89
CA LYS A 2 17.00 14.57 16.89
C LYS A 2 16.04 13.38 16.87
N LEU A 3 15.27 13.19 17.95
CA LEU A 3 14.17 12.23 17.98
C LEU A 3 13.22 12.60 16.84
N LEU A 4 13.10 11.69 15.88
CA LEU A 4 12.10 11.80 14.83
C LEU A 4 10.73 11.98 15.50
N PRO A 5 9.87 12.89 14.99
CA PRO A 5 8.51 13.00 15.47
C PRO A 5 7.86 11.61 15.53
N PRO A 6 6.99 11.31 16.51
CA PRO A 6 6.43 9.97 16.71
C PRO A 6 5.73 9.41 15.45
N HIS A 7 5.22 10.29 14.59
CA HIS A 7 4.64 9.98 13.29
C HIS A 7 5.70 9.63 12.22
N ALA A 8 6.87 10.28 12.23
CA ALA A 8 7.96 10.00 11.30
C ALA A 8 8.69 8.66 11.58
N ARG A 9 8.53 8.09 12.79
CA ARG A 9 9.09 6.77 13.15
C ARG A 9 8.55 5.64 12.27
N TRP A 10 7.32 5.78 11.78
CA TRP A 10 6.65 4.75 10.98
C TRP A 10 6.93 4.86 9.48
N VAL A 11 7.44 6.00 9.02
CA VAL A 11 7.70 6.24 7.59
C VAL A 11 8.73 5.26 7.04
N VAL A 12 9.82 5.03 7.78
CA VAL A 12 10.88 4.09 7.37
C VAL A 12 10.38 2.64 7.27
N PRO A 13 9.76 2.03 8.30
CA PRO A 13 9.28 0.65 8.22
C PRO A 13 8.15 0.48 7.20
N LEU A 14 7.26 1.46 7.04
CA LEU A 14 6.25 1.44 5.98
C LEU A 14 6.90 1.52 4.59
N GLY A 15 7.92 2.37 4.44
CA GLY A 15 8.76 2.47 3.24
C GLY A 15 9.35 1.14 2.83
N THR A 16 9.97 0.47 3.79
CA THR A 16 10.55 -0.86 3.61
C THR A 16 9.49 -1.89 3.24
N ALA A 17 8.33 -1.89 3.89
CA ALA A 17 7.25 -2.82 3.57
C ALA A 17 6.70 -2.61 2.14
N ALA A 18 6.53 -1.35 1.71
CA ALA A 18 6.09 -1.02 0.36
C ALA A 18 7.11 -1.49 -0.69
N LEU A 19 8.40 -1.24 -0.43
CA LEU A 19 9.49 -1.65 -1.33
C LEU A 19 9.55 -3.18 -1.45
N ILE A 20 9.52 -3.90 -0.32
CA ILE A 20 9.56 -5.36 -0.30
C ILE A 20 8.36 -5.93 -1.07
N ALA A 21 7.15 -5.44 -0.82
CA ALA A 21 5.96 -5.91 -1.52
C ALA A 21 6.06 -5.69 -3.04
N THR A 22 6.58 -4.53 -3.45
CA THR A 22 6.81 -4.20 -4.87
C THR A 22 7.85 -5.12 -5.50
N LEU A 23 8.97 -5.38 -4.81
CA LEU A 23 10.01 -6.31 -5.28
C LEU A 23 9.51 -7.75 -5.37
N ILE A 24 8.68 -8.18 -4.41
CA ILE A 24 8.03 -9.50 -4.46
C ILE A 24 7.12 -9.59 -5.69
N GLY A 25 6.28 -8.58 -5.93
CA GLY A 25 5.42 -8.54 -7.11
C GLY A 25 6.21 -8.62 -8.43
N ILE A 26 7.29 -7.86 -8.56
CA ILE A 26 8.08 -7.79 -9.80
C ILE A 26 8.89 -9.08 -10.04
N PHE A 27 9.55 -9.62 -9.02
CA PHE A 27 10.55 -10.68 -9.20
C PHE A 27 10.03 -12.09 -8.88
N PHE A 28 9.00 -12.21 -8.05
CA PHE A 28 8.56 -13.50 -7.51
C PHE A 28 7.15 -13.89 -7.90
N VAL A 29 6.33 -12.95 -8.38
CA VAL A 29 4.97 -13.26 -8.85
C VAL A 29 4.96 -13.27 -10.38
N PRO A 30 4.82 -14.44 -11.02
CA PRO A 30 4.74 -14.52 -12.47
C PRO A 30 3.48 -13.84 -13.00
N ALA A 31 3.56 -13.30 -14.22
CA ALA A 31 2.38 -12.81 -14.93
C ALA A 31 1.46 -13.99 -15.29
N GLY A 32 0.15 -13.83 -15.12
CA GLY A 32 -0.85 -14.82 -15.53
C GLY A 32 -2.06 -14.87 -14.62
N VAL A 33 -3.18 -15.37 -15.15
CA VAL A 33 -4.48 -15.45 -14.45
C VAL A 33 -4.37 -16.26 -13.15
N GLN A 34 -3.54 -17.31 -13.13
CA GLN A 34 -3.30 -18.16 -11.96
C GLN A 34 -2.63 -17.42 -10.78
N TRP A 35 -1.89 -16.35 -11.05
CA TRP A 35 -1.18 -15.55 -10.03
C TRP A 35 -1.89 -14.23 -9.72
N ARG A 36 -3.09 -14.02 -10.25
CA ARG A 36 -3.83 -12.76 -10.16
C ARG A 36 -4.10 -12.34 -8.71
N TRP A 37 -4.36 -13.30 -7.83
CA TRP A 37 -4.50 -13.08 -6.39
C TRP A 37 -3.21 -12.67 -5.68
N LEU A 38 -2.07 -13.24 -6.09
CA LEU A 38 -0.76 -12.89 -5.53
C LEU A 38 -0.31 -11.51 -6.00
N ASN A 39 -0.50 -11.18 -7.29
CA ASN A 39 -0.26 -9.84 -7.83
C ASN A 39 -1.13 -8.80 -7.14
N PHE A 40 -2.42 -9.09 -6.98
CA PHE A 40 -3.36 -8.25 -6.23
C PHE A 40 -2.90 -8.03 -4.78
N GLY A 41 -2.47 -9.09 -4.08
CA GLY A 41 -1.97 -9.00 -2.72
C GLY A 41 -0.72 -8.13 -2.60
N THR A 42 0.26 -8.29 -3.50
CA THR A 42 1.48 -7.48 -3.50
C THR A 42 1.20 -6.01 -3.80
N ASP A 43 0.32 -5.73 -4.76
CA ASP A 43 -0.08 -4.37 -5.12
C ASP A 43 -0.82 -3.70 -3.96
N LEU A 44 -1.75 -4.41 -3.34
CA LEU A 44 -2.52 -3.94 -2.19
C LEU A 44 -1.60 -3.59 -1.01
N VAL A 45 -0.64 -4.44 -0.67
CA VAL A 45 0.31 -4.19 0.42
C VAL A 45 1.19 -2.96 0.12
N SER A 46 1.70 -2.84 -1.11
CA SER A 46 2.50 -1.69 -1.53
C SER A 46 1.71 -0.37 -1.45
N LEU A 47 0.47 -0.37 -1.93
CA LEU A 47 -0.45 0.75 -1.85
C LEU A 47 -0.79 1.12 -0.41
N THR A 48 -1.11 0.13 0.43
CA THR A 48 -1.44 0.31 1.85
C THR A 48 -0.30 1.00 2.59
N ALA A 49 0.92 0.50 2.40
CA ALA A 49 2.11 1.03 3.05
C ALA A 49 2.45 2.45 2.55
N SER A 50 2.33 2.70 1.24
CA SER A 50 2.47 4.04 0.64
C SER A 50 1.50 5.05 1.24
N PHE A 51 0.24 4.66 1.36
CA PHE A 51 -0.81 5.49 1.92
C PHE A 51 -0.66 5.73 3.42
N ALA A 52 -0.26 4.71 4.19
CA ALA A 52 0.07 4.86 5.60
C ALA A 52 1.23 5.85 5.83
N MET A 53 2.21 5.90 4.92
CA MET A 53 3.26 6.93 4.96
C MET A 53 2.72 8.33 4.72
N VAL A 54 1.79 8.50 3.78
CA VAL A 54 1.16 9.80 3.51
C VAL A 54 0.40 10.31 4.75
N VAL A 55 -0.35 9.43 5.42
CA VAL A 55 -1.05 9.78 6.67
C VAL A 55 -0.07 10.06 7.81
N ALA A 56 1.02 9.30 7.91
CA ALA A 56 2.07 9.54 8.89
C ALA A 56 2.77 10.90 8.65
N CYS A 57 2.98 11.31 7.40
CA CYS A 57 3.59 12.59 7.06
C CYS A 57 2.62 13.77 7.18
N SER A 58 1.31 13.56 7.02
CA SER A 58 0.28 14.59 7.07
C SER A 58 -1.00 14.05 7.74
N PRO A 59 -1.16 14.21 9.07
CA PRO A 59 -2.30 13.67 9.83
C PRO A 59 -3.62 14.45 9.61
N SER A 60 -3.78 15.10 8.44
CA SER A 60 -5.00 15.81 8.06
C SER A 60 -6.14 14.81 7.85
N ARG A 61 -7.29 15.05 8.49
CA ARG A 61 -8.50 14.22 8.32
C ARG A 61 -8.93 14.11 6.85
N TRP A 62 -8.69 15.14 6.05
CA TRP A 62 -8.98 15.15 4.61
C TRP A 62 -8.10 14.21 3.81
N VAL A 63 -6.83 14.07 4.21
CA VAL A 63 -5.90 13.10 3.61
C VAL A 63 -6.36 11.69 3.92
N THR A 64 -6.74 11.41 5.16
CA THR A 64 -7.27 10.09 5.57
C THR A 64 -8.60 9.76 4.86
N MET A 65 -9.50 10.74 4.72
CA MET A 65 -10.75 10.57 3.97
C MET A 65 -10.51 10.31 2.49
N GLY A 66 -9.63 11.09 1.83
CA GLY A 66 -9.26 10.88 0.44
C GLY A 66 -8.64 9.49 0.23
N LEU A 67 -7.77 9.06 1.15
CA LEU A 67 -7.23 7.70 1.19
C LEU A 67 -8.32 6.63 1.23
N ALA A 68 -9.30 6.79 2.13
CA ALA A 68 -10.37 5.83 2.31
C ALA A 68 -11.22 5.70 1.04
N VAL A 69 -11.49 6.82 0.36
CA VAL A 69 -12.20 6.84 -0.92
C VAL A 69 -11.39 6.12 -2.00
N VAL A 70 -10.09 6.39 -2.12
CA VAL A 70 -9.22 5.69 -3.08
C VAL A 70 -9.18 4.19 -2.80
N TRP A 71 -9.16 3.80 -1.52
CA TRP A 71 -9.24 2.40 -1.10
C TRP A 71 -10.53 1.72 -1.51
N VAL A 72 -11.68 2.38 -1.32
CA VAL A 72 -12.98 1.84 -1.74
C VAL A 72 -13.04 1.69 -3.25
N ILE A 73 -12.53 2.67 -4.01
CA ILE A 73 -12.46 2.62 -5.47
C ILE A 73 -11.54 1.48 -5.91
N LEU A 74 -10.32 1.38 -5.38
CA LEU A 74 -9.41 0.29 -5.67
C LEU A 74 -10.07 -1.05 -5.37
N ALA A 75 -10.64 -1.23 -4.18
CA ALA A 75 -11.33 -2.47 -3.82
C ALA A 75 -12.42 -2.83 -4.84
N LEU A 76 -13.19 -1.87 -5.35
CA LEU A 76 -14.22 -2.11 -6.38
C LEU A 76 -13.65 -2.53 -7.74
N PHE A 77 -12.52 -1.95 -8.16
CA PHE A 77 -11.91 -2.20 -9.48
C PHE A 77 -10.92 -3.37 -9.50
N THR A 78 -10.28 -3.65 -8.37
CA THR A 78 -9.19 -4.63 -8.26
C THR A 78 -9.63 -5.92 -7.58
N LEU A 79 -10.79 -5.96 -6.90
CA LEU A 79 -11.38 -7.25 -6.52
C LEU A 79 -11.45 -8.09 -7.80
N PRO A 80 -10.80 -9.27 -7.83
CA PRO A 80 -10.95 -10.16 -8.96
C PRO A 80 -12.43 -10.52 -9.01
N GLN A 81 -13.13 -9.89 -9.96
CA GLN A 81 -14.53 -10.17 -10.20
C GLN A 81 -14.56 -11.65 -10.54
N TRP A 82 -15.24 -12.44 -9.71
CA TRP A 82 -15.53 -13.84 -9.96
C TRP A 82 -16.46 -13.91 -11.16
N LEU A 83 -15.88 -13.77 -12.36
CA LEU A 83 -16.43 -14.10 -13.67
C LEU A 83 -15.30 -14.68 -14.51
#